data_AF-T0ZYS3-F1
#
_entry.id   AF-T0ZYS3-F1
#
_cell.length_a   1.000
_cell.length_b   1.000
_cell.length_c   1.000
_cell.angle_alpha   90.00
_cell.angle_beta   90.00
_cell.angle_gamma   90.00
#
_symmetry.space_group_name_H-M   'P 1'
#
loop_
_entity.id
_entity.type
_entity.pdbx_description
1 polymer ?
#
loop_
_entity_poly.entity_id
_entity_poly.type
_entity_poly.pdbx_seq_one_letter_code
_entity_poly.pdbx_strand_id
1 'polypeptide(L)'
;MEGGEDQDRLIRPAGITRRLATTRAKEEMGMDQNAKSRITRIQLALENNEWLKAFHLAESGVTDNPDIMPFKYLMIDALIAGGRFDEA
;
A
#
# COMPACT_ATOMS: atom_id res chain seq x y z
N MET A 1 0.46 -67.07 -26.38
CA MET A 1 -0.08 -65.91 -25.65
C MET A 1 0.43 -66.03 -24.23
N GLU A 2 1.66 -65.56 -24.02
CA GLU A 2 2.26 -65.28 -22.71
C GLU A 2 2.10 -63.75 -22.53
N GLY A 3 1.66 -63.22 -21.39
CA GLY A 3 2.15 -63.52 -20.06
C GLY A 3 3.10 -62.37 -19.70
N GLY A 4 2.69 -61.52 -18.77
CA GLY A 4 3.16 -60.14 -18.66
C GLY A 4 4.62 -59.95 -18.27
N GLU A 5 5.16 -58.82 -18.70
CA GLU A 5 6.34 -58.17 -18.14
C GLU A 5 6.08 -56.65 -18.08
N ASP A 6 5.08 -56.28 -17.28
CA ASP A 6 5.07 -54.98 -16.62
C ASP A 6 6.11 -55.07 -15.49
N GLN A 7 7.28 -54.46 -15.66
CA GLN A 7 8.11 -53.96 -14.56
C GLN A 7 9.26 -53.09 -15.08
N ASP A 8 9.63 -52.11 -14.24
CA ASP A 8 10.78 -51.21 -14.37
C ASP A 8 10.70 -50.04 -15.35
N ARG A 9 9.65 -49.23 -15.21
CA ARG A 9 9.83 -47.76 -15.31
C ARG A 9 9.85 -47.13 -13.92
N LEU A 10 11.04 -47.25 -13.36
CA LEU A 10 11.68 -46.41 -12.35
C LEU A 10 10.87 -45.18 -11.92
N ILE A 11 10.35 -45.29 -10.70
CA ILE A 11 9.82 -44.22 -9.86
C ILE A 11 10.90 -43.12 -9.76
N ARG A 12 10.62 -41.93 -10.30
CA ARG A 12 11.33 -40.70 -9.91
C ARG A 12 10.37 -39.83 -9.10
N PRO A 13 10.51 -39.73 -7.77
CA PRO A 13 9.82 -38.73 -7.00
C PRO A 13 10.61 -37.41 -7.02
N ALA A 14 9.95 -36.35 -6.57
CA ALA A 14 10.48 -34.99 -6.38
C ALA A 14 10.49 -34.10 -7.63
N GLY A 15 9.30 -33.57 -7.90
CA GLY A 15 9.12 -32.37 -8.71
C GLY A 15 7.91 -31.57 -8.27
N ILE A 16 7.62 -31.50 -6.95
CA ILE A 16 6.72 -30.46 -6.43
C ILE A 16 7.47 -29.14 -6.54
N THR A 17 7.59 -28.62 -7.76
CA THR A 17 7.87 -27.20 -7.95
C THR A 17 6.55 -26.51 -7.69
N ARG A 18 6.25 -26.32 -6.40
CA ARG A 18 5.32 -25.31 -5.94
C ARG A 18 5.81 -23.99 -6.53
N ARG A 19 5.29 -23.62 -7.70
CA ARG A 19 5.40 -22.25 -8.19
C ARG A 19 4.53 -21.43 -7.26
N LEU A 20 5.11 -20.99 -6.15
CA LEU A 20 4.74 -19.74 -5.51
C LEU A 20 5.09 -18.66 -6.54
N ALA A 21 4.21 -18.49 -7.52
CA ALA A 21 4.17 -17.27 -8.30
C ALA A 21 3.76 -16.18 -7.32
N THR A 22 4.79 -15.63 -6.67
CA THR A 22 4.93 -14.26 -6.22
C THR A 22 3.60 -13.52 -6.10
N THR A 23 3.08 -13.45 -4.88
CA THR A 23 2.07 -12.49 -4.41
C THR A 23 2.65 -11.06 -4.42
N ARG A 24 3.26 -10.66 -5.54
CA ARG A 24 4.09 -9.46 -5.67
C ARG A 24 3.76 -8.71 -6.98
N ALA A 25 2.48 -8.73 -7.32
CA ALA A 25 1.90 -8.03 -8.47
C ALA A 25 0.66 -7.23 -8.06
N LYS A 26 0.61 -6.75 -6.80
CA LYS A 26 -0.43 -5.86 -6.26
C LYS A 26 0.14 -4.60 -5.60
N GLU A 27 1.44 -4.34 -5.71
CA GLU A 27 2.08 -3.17 -5.08
C GLU A 27 2.14 -1.94 -6.00
N GLU A 28 1.70 -2.06 -7.26
CA GLU A 28 1.61 -0.93 -8.20
C GLU A 28 0.25 -0.87 -8.89
N MET A 29 -0.84 -0.70 -8.14
CA MET A 29 -2.13 -0.41 -8.77
C MET A 29 -2.91 0.61 -7.96
N GLY A 30 -2.72 1.88 -8.35
CA GLY A 30 -3.65 2.97 -8.13
C GLY A 30 -3.97 3.26 -6.67
N MET A 31 -3.27 4.24 -6.10
CA MET A 31 -3.75 4.90 -4.88
C MET A 31 -5.25 5.17 -5.02
N ASP A 32 -6.01 4.69 -4.05
CA ASP A 32 -7.46 4.70 -4.06
C ASP A 32 -7.98 6.08 -4.45
N GLN A 33 -9.00 6.14 -5.33
CA GLN A 33 -9.47 7.41 -5.87
C GLN A 33 -10.01 8.34 -4.76
N ASN A 34 -10.53 7.77 -3.67
CA ASN A 34 -10.92 8.54 -2.49
C ASN A 34 -9.68 9.10 -1.78
N ALA A 35 -8.63 8.29 -1.61
CA ALA A 35 -7.38 8.76 -1.03
C ALA A 35 -6.75 9.90 -1.83
N LYS A 36 -6.72 9.79 -3.16
CA LYS A 36 -6.26 10.87 -4.05
C LYS A 36 -7.09 12.15 -3.89
N SER A 37 -8.42 12.03 -3.90
CA SER A 37 -9.31 13.19 -3.73
C SER A 37 -9.08 13.88 -2.38
N ARG A 38 -8.91 13.11 -1.31
CA ARG A 38 -8.58 13.64 0.03
C ARG A 38 -7.24 14.36 0.04
N ILE A 39 -6.20 13.78 -0.57
CA ILE A 39 -4.88 14.41 -0.70
C ILE A 39 -4.97 15.76 -1.40
N THR A 40 -5.69 15.84 -2.51
CA THR A 40 -5.90 17.11 -3.23
C THR A 40 -6.60 18.15 -2.35
N ARG A 41 -7.59 17.75 -1.53
CA ARG A 41 -8.26 18.68 -0.60
C ARG A 41 -7.34 19.19 0.50
N ILE A 42 -6.44 18.35 1.00
CA ILE A 42 -5.45 18.76 2.01
C ILE A 42 -4.47 19.76 1.40
N GLN A 43 -3.95 19.46 0.21
CA GLN A 43 -3.03 20.35 -0.52
C GLN A 43 -3.68 21.71 -0.79
N LEU A 44 -4.94 21.74 -1.22
CA LEU A 44 -5.68 22.99 -1.42
C LEU A 44 -5.85 23.79 -0.12
N ALA A 45 -6.09 23.12 1.01
CA ALA A 45 -6.16 23.80 2.31
C ALA A 45 -4.79 24.40 2.70
N LEU A 46 -3.68 23.71 2.42
CA LEU A 46 -2.32 24.24 2.62
C LEU A 46 -2.05 25.46 1.74
N GLU A 47 -2.40 25.40 0.46
CA GLU A 47 -2.27 26.52 -0.49
C GLU A 47 -3.07 27.76 -0.04
N ASN A 48 -4.22 27.56 0.60
CA ASN A 48 -5.05 28.63 1.15
C ASN A 48 -4.60 29.12 2.55
N ASN A 49 -3.44 28.67 3.06
CA ASN A 49 -2.96 28.92 4.43
C ASN A 49 -3.92 28.45 5.54
N GLU A 50 -4.85 27.53 5.23
CA GLU A 50 -5.78 26.93 6.18
C GLU A 50 -5.12 25.73 6.91
N TRP A 51 -3.96 25.96 7.55
CA TRP A 51 -3.11 24.88 8.08
C TRP A 51 -3.83 23.96 9.08
N LEU A 52 -4.68 24.50 9.96
CA LEU A 52 -5.42 23.70 10.94
C LEU A 52 -6.42 22.76 10.27
N LYS A 53 -7.04 23.21 9.18
CA LYS A 53 -7.95 22.39 8.37
C LYS A 53 -7.18 21.33 7.61
N ALA A 54 -6.04 21.68 7.03
CA ALA A 54 -5.14 20.71 6.40
C ALA A 54 -4.70 19.62 7.38
N PHE A 55 -4.36 20.01 8.62
CA PHE A 55 -3.98 19.08 9.69
C PHE A 55 -5.11 18.08 10.00
N HIS A 56 -6.34 18.54 10.29
CA HIS A 56 -7.44 17.63 10.60
C HIS A 56 -7.85 16.73 9.43
N LEU A 57 -7.76 17.23 8.20
CA LEU A 57 -7.99 16.41 7.00
C LEU A 57 -6.90 15.34 6.82
N ALA A 58 -5.64 15.67 7.16
CA ALA A 58 -4.54 14.71 7.12
C ALA A 58 -4.62 13.70 8.27
N GLU A 59 -4.94 14.13 9.48
CA GLU A 59 -5.11 13.30 10.69
C GLU A 59 -6.22 12.26 10.53
N SER A 60 -7.41 12.69 10.07
CA SER A 60 -8.48 11.76 9.69
C SER A 60 -8.00 10.80 8.60
N GLY A 61 -7.17 11.31 7.69
CA GLY A 61 -6.63 10.50 6.62
C GLY A 61 -5.71 9.37 7.07
N VAL A 62 -4.83 9.66 8.05
CA VAL A 62 -3.96 8.69 8.72
C VAL A 62 -4.77 7.72 9.58
N THR A 63 -5.79 8.20 10.27
CA THR A 63 -6.66 7.36 11.12
C THR A 63 -7.40 6.32 10.28
N ASP A 64 -7.97 6.72 9.15
CA ASP A 64 -8.71 5.81 8.27
C ASP A 64 -7.80 4.88 7.47
N ASN A 65 -6.64 5.37 7.04
CA ASN A 65 -5.74 4.69 6.12
C ASN A 65 -4.27 4.87 6.55
N PRO A 66 -3.82 4.18 7.62
CA PRO A 66 -2.51 4.41 8.22
C PRO A 66 -1.33 4.00 7.33
N ASP A 67 -1.56 3.16 6.31
CA ASP A 67 -0.53 2.71 5.37
C ASP A 67 -0.28 3.74 4.26
N ILE A 68 -1.17 4.72 4.09
CA ILE A 68 -1.04 5.75 3.05
C ILE A 68 -0.11 6.85 3.54
N MET A 69 1.18 6.69 3.21
CA MET A 69 2.25 7.62 3.62
C MET A 69 1.97 9.09 3.30
N PRO A 70 1.36 9.46 2.16
CA PRO A 70 1.07 10.86 1.86
C PRO A 70 0.23 11.59 2.91
N PHE A 71 -0.69 10.92 3.63
CA PHE A 71 -1.42 11.59 4.71
C PHE A 71 -0.50 11.98 5.87
N LYS A 72 0.50 11.17 6.19
CA LYS A 72 1.48 11.46 7.25
C LYS A 72 2.35 12.67 6.87
N TYR A 73 2.84 12.69 5.63
CA TYR A 73 3.65 13.82 5.15
C TYR A 73 2.86 15.12 5.12
N LEU A 74 1.62 15.09 4.64
CA LEU A 74 0.77 16.28 4.61
C LEU A 74 0.37 16.78 6.02
N MET A 75 0.31 15.87 7.00
CA MET A 75 0.10 16.24 8.41
C MET A 75 1.31 17.02 8.96
N ILE A 76 2.53 16.56 8.64
CA ILE A 76 3.78 17.25 8.99
C ILE A 76 3.84 18.62 8.29
N ASP A 77 3.52 18.68 7.00
CA ASP A 77 3.49 19.94 6.24
C ASP A 77 2.50 20.94 6.86
N ALA A 78 1.34 20.47 7.32
CA ALA A 78 0.36 21.29 8.01
C ALA A 78 0.85 21.84 9.35
N LEU A 79 1.59 21.03 10.13
CA LEU A 79 2.19 21.46 11.39
C LEU A 79 3.30 22.49 11.16
N ILE A 80 4.15 22.27 10.16
CA ILE A 80 5.19 23.24 9.74
C ILE A 80 4.53 24.55 9.29
N ALA A 81 3.47 24.48 8.47
CA ALA A 81 2.73 25.67 8.03
C ALA A 81 2.07 26.43 9.20
N GLY A 82 1.65 25.73 10.25
CA GLY A 82 1.12 26.31 11.49
C GLY A 82 2.18 26.83 12.47
N GLY A 83 3.48 26.70 12.16
CA GLY A 83 4.58 27.05 13.06
C GLY A 83 4.67 26.15 14.29
N ARG A 84 4.07 24.96 14.27
CA ARG A 84 4.07 23.97 15.35
C ARG A 84 5.25 23.01 15.19
N PHE A 85 6.45 23.55 15.30
CA PHE A 85 7.69 22.78 15.12
C PHE A 85 7.94 21.74 16.22
N ASP A 86 7.32 21.90 17.39
CA ASP A 86 7.45 20.94 18.50
C ASP A 86 6.62 19.66 18.28
N GLU A 87 5.67 19.68 17.33
CA GLU A 87 4.71 18.59 17.07
C GLU A 87 4.91 17.90 15.71
N ALA A 88 5.72 18.48 14.82
CA ALA A 88 5.99 18.01 13.47
C ALA A 88 7.05 16.90 13.40
#